data_AF-A0A087UVV0-F1
#
_entry.id   AF-A0A087UVV0-F1
#
_cell.length_a   1.000
_cell.length_b   1.000
_cell.length_c   1.000
_cell.angle_alpha   90.00
_cell.angle_beta   90.00
_cell.angle_gamma   90.00
#
_symmetry.space_group_name_H-M   'P 1'
#
loop_
_entity.id
_entity.type
_entity.pdbx_description
1 polymer ?
#
loop_
_entity_poly.entity_id
_entity_poly.type
_entity_poly.pdbx_seq_one_letter_code
_entity_poly.pdbx_strand_id
1 'polypeptide(L)'
;MKEVLPVVLSLCQDVDFEVRGFMCRQLDIVAKGIGLEATKSAILPELVELANDEETFVRLAGIETVVQMLPMLDDDTCTQAIIPLVKKFCENSLSSKDSTLPVVSKQLGQLCHGLTDNFTVEQKQWFLGFFQDLAKLGLSHQEKNCSVHYNP
;
A
#
# COMPACT_ATOMS: atom_id res chain seq x y z
N MET A 1 9.46 -1.85 25.18
CA MET A 1 8.65 -2.11 23.97
C MET A 1 7.81 -3.38 24.02
N LYS A 2 8.25 -4.49 24.64
CA LYS A 2 7.45 -5.73 24.71
C LYS A 2 6.06 -5.57 25.35
N GLU A 3 5.88 -4.61 26.26
CA GLU A 3 4.57 -4.34 26.88
C GLU A 3 3.63 -3.47 26.01
N VAL A 4 4.17 -2.74 25.03
CA VAL A 4 3.40 -1.80 24.21
C VAL A 4 2.85 -2.47 22.94
N LEU A 5 3.54 -3.48 22.43
CA LEU A 5 3.16 -4.19 21.20
C LEU A 5 1.73 -4.76 21.24
N PRO A 6 1.27 -5.42 22.34
CA PRO A 6 -0.12 -5.89 22.40
C PRO A 6 -1.16 -4.77 22.28
N VAL A 7 -0.87 -3.60 22.87
CA VAL A 7 -1.77 -2.43 22.80
C VAL A 7 -1.80 -1.89 21.37
N VAL A 8 -0.64 -1.76 20.73
CA VAL A 8 -0.55 -1.33 19.32
C VAL A 8 -1.38 -2.24 18.41
N LEU A 9 -1.21 -3.57 18.53
CA LEU A 9 -1.98 -4.52 17.73
C LEU A 9 -3.48 -4.45 18.04
N SER A 10 -3.87 -4.25 19.30
CA SER A 10 -5.28 -4.06 19.64
C SER A 10 -5.90 -2.81 19.01
N LEU A 11 -5.13 -1.73 18.88
CA LEU A 11 -5.58 -0.48 18.23
C LEU A 11 -5.64 -0.60 16.71
N CYS A 12 -4.83 -1.48 16.10
CA CYS A 12 -4.98 -1.82 14.69
C CYS A 12 -6.28 -2.57 14.39
N GLN A 13 -6.89 -3.20 15.41
CA GLN A 13 -8.14 -3.94 15.32
C GLN A 13 -9.31 -3.18 15.98
N ASP A 14 -9.17 -1.86 16.16
CA ASP A 14 -10.22 -1.04 16.76
C ASP A 14 -11.48 -1.01 15.89
N VAL A 15 -12.63 -0.84 16.52
CA VAL A 15 -13.92 -0.72 15.83
C VAL A 15 -13.98 0.56 15.00
N ASP A 16 -13.27 1.61 15.43
CA ASP A 16 -13.16 2.87 14.72
C ASP A 16 -12.05 2.83 13.66
N PHE A 17 -12.44 2.99 12.40
CA PHE A 17 -11.50 2.94 11.27
C PHE A 17 -10.45 4.07 11.29
N GLU A 18 -10.76 5.22 11.89
CA GLU A 18 -9.79 6.30 12.03
C GLU A 18 -8.67 5.86 12.98
N VAL A 19 -9.02 5.21 14.09
CA VAL A 19 -8.06 4.65 15.04
C VAL A 19 -7.18 3.61 14.34
N ARG A 20 -7.78 2.67 13.58
CA ARG A 20 -7.02 1.68 12.81
C ARG A 20 -6.04 2.34 11.84
N GLY A 21 -6.51 3.31 11.04
CA GLY A 21 -5.71 3.99 10.03
C GLY A 21 -4.58 4.85 10.62
N PHE A 22 -4.84 5.57 11.71
CA PHE A 22 -3.79 6.33 12.40
C PHE A 22 -2.77 5.41 13.07
N MET A 23 -3.21 4.32 13.69
CA MET A 23 -2.31 3.34 14.29
C MET A 23 -1.45 2.64 13.24
N CYS A 24 -2.03 2.28 12.09
CA CYS A 24 -1.32 1.71 10.94
C CYS A 24 -0.11 2.56 10.55
N ARG A 25 -0.29 3.89 10.46
CA ARG A 25 0.80 4.83 10.11
C ARG A 25 1.93 4.92 11.12
N GLN A 26 1.79 4.35 12.32
CA GLN A 26 2.88 4.29 13.29
C GLN A 26 3.61 2.94 13.27
N LEU A 27 3.12 1.96 12.52
CA LEU A 27 3.69 0.61 12.52
C LEU A 27 5.13 0.59 11.98
N ASP A 28 5.52 1.54 11.12
CA ASP A 28 6.91 1.65 10.67
C ASP A 28 7.86 2.01 11.82
N ILE A 29 7.46 2.94 12.70
CA ILE A 29 8.22 3.35 13.88
C ILE A 29 8.29 2.20 14.89
N VAL A 30 7.16 1.51 15.11
CA VAL A 30 7.10 0.35 15.99
C VAL A 30 7.99 -0.79 15.47
N ALA A 31 7.91 -1.09 14.17
CA ALA A 31 8.73 -2.10 13.51
C ALA A 31 10.22 -1.83 13.71
N LYS A 32 10.67 -0.59 13.46
CA LYS A 32 12.05 -0.16 13.68
C LYS A 32 12.52 -0.42 15.12
N GLY A 33 11.65 -0.18 16.11
CA GLY A 33 12.01 -0.37 17.51
C GLY A 33 12.00 -1.83 17.99
N ILE A 34 11.19 -2.73 17.39
CA ILE A 34 11.14 -4.15 17.79
C ILE A 34 12.15 -5.00 17.01
N GLY A 35 12.67 -4.49 15.89
CA GLY A 35 13.59 -5.19 15.01
C GLY A 35 12.89 -6.10 13.99
N LEU A 36 13.66 -6.58 13.01
CA LEU A 36 13.14 -7.27 11.83
C LEU A 36 12.39 -8.58 12.16
N GLU A 37 12.94 -9.46 13.00
CA GLU A 37 12.32 -10.76 13.29
C GLU A 37 10.98 -10.63 14.03
N ALA A 38 10.87 -9.68 14.96
CA ALA A 38 9.61 -9.37 15.63
C ALA A 38 8.63 -8.67 14.67
N THR A 39 9.14 -7.83 13.75
CA THR A 39 8.32 -7.20 12.70
C THR A 39 7.70 -8.26 11.80
N LYS A 40 8.48 -9.24 11.35
CA LYS A 40 7.99 -10.34 10.50
C LYS A 40 6.88 -11.15 11.16
N SER A 41 7.03 -11.45 12.45
CA SER A 41 6.10 -12.32 13.18
C SER A 41 4.85 -11.60 13.69
N ALA A 42 4.92 -10.30 14.00
CA ALA A 42 3.82 -9.57 14.64
C ALA A 42 3.23 -8.43 13.79
N ILE A 43 4.07 -7.65 13.09
CA ILE A 43 3.63 -6.43 12.39
C ILE A 43 3.24 -6.70 10.95
N LEU A 44 3.96 -7.57 10.23
CA LEU A 44 3.64 -7.86 8.84
C LEU A 44 2.24 -8.48 8.65
N PRO A 45 1.79 -9.46 9.46
CA PRO A 45 0.44 -10.00 9.33
C PRO A 45 -0.62 -8.90 9.53
N GLU A 46 -0.45 -8.07 10.55
CA GLU A 46 -1.34 -6.95 10.86
C GLU A 46 -1.38 -5.92 9.72
N LEU A 47 -0.22 -5.55 9.17
CA LEU A 47 -0.12 -4.61 8.06
C LEU A 47 -0.76 -5.16 6.78
N VAL A 48 -0.67 -6.47 6.54
CA VAL A 48 -1.36 -7.14 5.43
C VAL A 48 -2.88 -7.02 5.62
N GLU A 49 -3.41 -7.24 6.82
CA GLU A 49 -4.83 -7.08 7.09
C GLU A 49 -5.30 -5.63 6.87
N LEU A 50 -4.59 -4.66 7.45
CA LEU A 50 -4.90 -3.23 7.32
C LEU A 50 -4.85 -2.74 5.85
N ALA A 51 -3.90 -3.22 5.06
CA ALA A 51 -3.83 -2.90 3.63
C ALA A 51 -4.98 -3.52 2.81
N ASN A 52 -5.71 -4.50 3.36
CA ASN A 52 -6.90 -5.11 2.77
C ASN A 52 -8.20 -4.70 3.48
N ASP A 53 -8.16 -3.71 4.38
CA ASP A 53 -9.32 -3.24 5.16
C ASP A 53 -10.49 -2.80 4.27
N GLU A 54 -11.71 -2.90 4.78
CA GLU A 54 -12.92 -2.45 4.09
C GLU A 54 -12.96 -0.92 3.90
N GLU A 55 -12.33 -0.18 4.82
CA GLU A 55 -12.27 1.26 4.79
C GLU A 55 -11.10 1.77 3.96
N THR A 56 -11.44 2.65 3.02
CA THR A 56 -10.48 3.20 2.06
C THR A 56 -9.36 3.97 2.73
N PHE A 57 -9.67 4.68 3.81
CA PHE A 57 -8.68 5.40 4.61
C PHE A 57 -7.61 4.46 5.21
N VAL A 58 -8.04 3.30 5.72
CA VAL A 58 -7.15 2.33 6.36
C VAL A 58 -6.28 1.64 5.31
N ARG A 59 -6.88 1.25 4.16
CA ARG A 59 -6.12 0.73 3.00
C ARG A 59 -5.00 1.67 2.57
N LEU A 60 -5.29 2.96 2.48
CA LEU A 60 -4.31 4.00 2.14
C LEU A 60 -3.19 4.10 3.18
N ALA A 61 -3.54 4.09 4.47
CA ALA A 61 -2.56 4.06 5.54
C ALA A 61 -1.65 2.81 5.44
N GLY A 62 -2.23 1.65 5.12
CA GLY A 62 -1.50 0.40 4.90
C GLY A 62 -0.43 0.52 3.82
N ILE A 63 -0.79 0.96 2.62
CA ILE A 63 0.17 1.06 1.52
C ILE A 63 1.26 2.13 1.76
N GLU A 64 0.90 3.26 2.39
CA GLU A 64 1.87 4.28 2.79
C GLU A 64 2.89 3.72 3.79
N THR A 65 2.42 2.93 4.75
CA THR A 65 3.25 2.29 5.78
C THR A 65 4.16 1.22 5.18
N VAL A 66 3.66 0.42 4.22
CA VAL A 66 4.48 -0.55 3.47
C VAL A 66 5.69 0.14 2.84
N VAL A 67 5.47 1.27 2.14
CA VAL A 67 6.55 2.03 1.51
C VAL A 67 7.58 2.51 2.52
N GLN A 68 7.13 3.00 3.68
CA GLN A 68 8.01 3.47 4.76
C GLN A 68 8.83 2.34 5.40
N MET A 69 8.32 1.11 5.39
CA MET A 69 8.98 -0.06 5.95
C MET A 69 9.97 -0.71 4.97
N LEU A 70 9.84 -0.52 3.65
CA LEU A 70 10.73 -1.15 2.65
C LEU A 70 12.22 -1.12 3.00
N PRO A 71 12.82 0.01 3.44
CA PRO A 71 14.26 0.08 3.68
C PRO A 71 14.78 -0.82 4.82
N MET A 72 13.90 -1.36 5.66
CA MET A 72 14.30 -2.22 6.79
C MET A 72 13.95 -3.70 6.58
N LEU A 73 13.26 -4.04 5.50
CA LEU A 73 12.87 -5.42 5.19
C LEU A 73 13.98 -6.13 4.42
N ASP A 74 14.07 -7.44 4.56
CA ASP A 74 15.00 -8.26 3.79
C ASP A 74 14.37 -8.76 2.49
N ASP A 75 15.22 -9.27 1.60
CA ASP A 75 14.81 -9.69 0.26
C ASP A 75 13.74 -10.78 0.26
N ASP A 76 13.83 -11.72 1.21
CA ASP A 76 12.85 -12.78 1.37
C ASP A 76 11.48 -12.20 1.74
N THR A 77 11.43 -11.29 2.71
CA THR A 77 10.19 -10.61 3.10
C THR A 77 9.61 -9.81 1.93
N CYS A 78 10.45 -9.06 1.23
CA CYS A 78 10.01 -8.28 0.06
C CYS A 78 9.40 -9.20 -1.01
N THR A 79 10.05 -10.33 -1.28
CA THR A 79 9.62 -11.30 -2.30
C THR A 79 8.35 -12.05 -1.93
N GLN A 80 8.28 -12.57 -0.70
CA GLN A 80 7.23 -13.49 -0.27
C GLN A 80 5.98 -12.77 0.25
N ALA A 81 6.11 -11.56 0.81
CA ALA A 81 5.01 -10.85 1.46
C ALA A 81 4.67 -9.53 0.75
N ILE A 82 5.65 -8.67 0.54
CA ILE A 82 5.38 -7.29 0.08
C ILE A 82 4.97 -7.24 -1.39
N ILE A 83 5.70 -7.92 -2.28
CA ILE A 83 5.36 -7.93 -3.71
C ILE A 83 3.93 -8.47 -3.95
N PRO A 84 3.52 -9.63 -3.39
CA PRO A 84 2.15 -10.10 -3.51
C PRO A 84 1.11 -9.12 -2.95
N LEU A 85 1.39 -8.52 -1.79
CA LEU A 85 0.50 -7.54 -1.16
C LEU A 85 0.27 -6.33 -2.07
N VAL A 86 1.36 -5.74 -2.59
CA VAL A 86 1.29 -4.57 -3.47
C VAL A 86 0.55 -4.89 -4.76
N LYS A 87 0.81 -6.06 -5.38
CA LYS A 87 0.09 -6.48 -6.59
C LYS A 87 -1.42 -6.58 -6.33
N LYS A 88 -1.80 -7.26 -5.24
CA LYS A 88 -3.21 -7.41 -4.84
C LYS A 88 -3.86 -6.06 -4.56
N PHE A 89 -3.16 -5.15 -3.88
CA PHE A 89 -3.63 -3.80 -3.61
C PHE A 89 -3.94 -3.05 -4.92
N CYS A 90 -2.98 -3.06 -5.85
CA CYS A 90 -3.13 -2.47 -7.18
C CYS A 90 -4.35 -3.03 -7.94
N GLU A 91 -4.55 -4.35 -7.94
CA GLU A 91 -5.70 -5.01 -8.58
C GLU A 91 -7.04 -4.59 -7.94
N ASN A 92 -7.08 -4.49 -6.61
CA ASN A 92 -8.25 -4.06 -5.86
C ASN A 92 -8.60 -2.60 -6.16
N SER A 93 -7.62 -1.71 -6.20
CA SER A 93 -7.81 -0.28 -6.52
C SER A 93 -8.35 -0.09 -7.94
N LEU A 94 -7.89 -0.87 -8.92
CA LEU A 94 -8.41 -0.80 -10.29
C LEU A 94 -9.85 -1.33 -10.40
N SER A 95 -10.16 -2.43 -9.70
CA SER A 95 -11.49 -3.04 -9.73
C SER A 95 -12.55 -2.16 -9.08
N SER A 96 -12.23 -1.58 -7.92
CA SER A 96 -13.13 -0.70 -7.17
C SER A 96 -13.25 0.70 -7.78
N LYS A 97 -12.23 1.15 -8.52
CA LYS A 97 -12.09 2.55 -9.00
C LYS A 97 -12.30 3.58 -7.90
N ASP A 98 -11.91 3.23 -6.68
CA ASP A 98 -12.11 4.06 -5.51
C ASP A 98 -11.10 5.22 -5.45
N SER A 99 -11.19 6.03 -4.40
CA SER A 99 -10.29 7.17 -4.17
C SER A 99 -8.85 6.77 -3.84
N THR A 100 -8.48 5.47 -3.82
CA THR A 100 -7.09 5.04 -3.62
C THR A 100 -6.21 5.19 -4.87
N LEU A 101 -6.80 5.21 -6.06
CA LEU A 101 -6.07 5.22 -7.34
C LEU A 101 -5.01 6.34 -7.45
N PRO A 102 -5.28 7.61 -7.07
CA PRO A 102 -4.27 8.65 -7.10
C PRO A 102 -3.09 8.38 -6.16
N VAL A 103 -3.35 7.80 -4.99
CA VAL A 103 -2.29 7.46 -4.02
C VAL A 103 -1.47 6.28 -4.51
N VAL A 104 -2.10 5.25 -5.06
CA VAL A 104 -1.38 4.13 -5.71
C VAL A 104 -0.44 4.66 -6.78
N SER A 105 -0.95 5.52 -7.66
CA SER A 105 -0.14 6.13 -8.72
C SER A 105 1.07 6.90 -8.16
N LYS A 106 0.85 7.69 -7.09
CA LYS A 106 1.93 8.42 -6.41
C LYS A 106 2.97 7.48 -5.78
N GLN A 107 2.54 6.40 -5.15
CA GLN A 107 3.42 5.48 -4.43
C GLN A 107 4.10 4.45 -5.33
N LEU A 108 3.57 4.20 -6.53
CA LEU A 108 4.07 3.17 -7.44
C LEU A 108 5.56 3.34 -7.77
N GLY A 109 6.02 4.57 -7.96
CA GLY A 109 7.44 4.84 -8.22
C GLY A 109 8.34 4.44 -7.04
N GLN A 110 7.91 4.72 -5.80
CA GLN A 110 8.65 4.39 -4.59
C GLN A 110 8.66 2.87 -4.35
N LEU A 111 7.51 2.23 -4.55
CA LEU A 111 7.37 0.77 -4.48
C LEU A 111 8.28 0.07 -5.51
N CYS A 112 8.23 0.51 -6.77
CA CYS A 112 9.03 -0.09 -7.82
C CYS A 112 10.53 0.11 -7.60
N HIS A 113 10.93 1.27 -7.09
CA HIS A 113 12.33 1.54 -6.76
C HIS A 113 12.81 0.67 -5.59
N GLY A 114 12.05 0.62 -4.50
CA GLY A 114 12.43 -0.13 -3.30
C GLY A 114 12.39 -1.65 -3.47
N LEU A 115 11.66 -2.17 -4.46
CA LEU A 115 11.54 -3.60 -4.76
C LEU A 115 12.33 -4.04 -6.01
N THR A 116 13.13 -3.14 -6.61
CA THR A 116 13.70 -3.35 -7.95
C THR A 116 14.60 -4.58 -8.05
N ASP A 117 15.31 -4.88 -6.96
CA ASP A 117 16.25 -6.00 -6.84
C ASP A 117 15.52 -7.32 -6.52
N ASN A 118 14.31 -7.24 -5.97
CA ASN A 118 13.50 -8.41 -5.62
C ASN A 118 12.56 -8.86 -6.75
N PHE A 119 12.29 -8.00 -7.72
CA PHE A 119 11.36 -8.33 -8.80
C PHE A 119 11.92 -9.33 -9.80
N THR A 120 11.09 -10.31 -10.17
CA THR A 120 11.27 -11.10 -11.39
C THR A 120 10.99 -10.27 -12.65
N VAL A 121 11.41 -10.76 -13.81
CA VAL A 121 11.13 -10.10 -15.11
C VAL A 121 9.64 -9.95 -15.34
N GLU A 122 8.86 -10.98 -15.02
CA GLU A 122 7.40 -11.01 -15.16
C GLU A 122 6.74 -10.00 -14.23
N GLN A 123 7.25 -9.84 -13.00
CA GLN A 123 6.75 -8.85 -12.06
C GLN A 123 7.04 -7.42 -12.57
N LYS A 124 8.25 -7.15 -13.08
CA LYS A 124 8.58 -5.86 -13.71
C LYS A 124 7.64 -5.53 -14.87
N GLN A 125 7.37 -6.51 -15.73
CA GLN A 125 6.43 -6.35 -16.85
C GLN A 125 5.01 -6.07 -16.36
N TRP A 126 4.56 -6.78 -15.32
CA TRP A 126 3.24 -6.57 -14.73
C TRP A 126 3.09 -5.16 -14.16
N PHE A 127 4.05 -4.68 -13.37
CA PHE A 127 4.01 -3.32 -12.79
C PHE A 127 4.06 -2.22 -13.86
N LEU A 128 4.82 -2.44 -14.94
CA LEU A 128 4.83 -1.54 -16.08
C LEU A 128 3.46 -1.49 -16.79
N GLY A 129 2.85 -2.65 -17.03
CA GLY A 129 1.51 -2.73 -17.62
C GLY A 129 0.47 -2.03 -16.75
N PHE A 130 0.52 -2.27 -15.43
CA PHE A 130 -0.33 -1.59 -14.46
C PHE A 130 -0.19 -0.05 -14.52
N PHE A 131 1.03 0.47 -14.58
CA PHE A 131 1.26 1.91 -14.72
C PHE A 131 0.69 2.47 -16.03
N GLN A 132 0.83 1.74 -17.14
CA GLN A 132 0.24 2.14 -18.42
C GLN A 132 -1.28 2.23 -18.34
N ASP A 133 -1.93 1.30 -17.64
CA ASP A 133 -3.38 1.30 -17.48
C ASP A 133 -3.86 2.45 -16.59
N LEU A 134 -3.12 2.77 -15.51
CA LEU A 134 -3.37 3.97 -14.71
C LEU A 134 -3.27 5.25 -15.55
N ALA A 135 -2.24 5.36 -16.40
CA ALA A 135 -2.06 6.54 -17.26
C ALA A 135 -3.21 6.71 -18.26
N LYS A 136 -3.67 5.63 -18.90
CA LYS A 136 -4.84 5.65 -19.79
C LYS A 136 -6.11 6.08 -19.06
N LEU A 137 -6.32 5.58 -17.83
CA LEU A 137 -7.48 5.96 -17.02
C LEU A 137 -7.49 7.46 -16.73
N GLY A 138 -6.34 8.03 -16.33
CA GLY A 138 -6.20 9.46 -16.07
C GLY A 138 -6.48 10.34 -17.30
N LEU A 139 -6.00 9.95 -18.49
CA LEU A 139 -6.24 10.67 -19.74
C LEU A 139 -7.72 10.64 -20.16
N SER A 140 -8.40 9.50 -19.99
CA SER A 140 -9.82 9.36 -20.32
C SER A 140 -10.75 10.27 -19.49
N HIS A 141 -10.31 10.67 -18.29
CA HIS A 141 -11.04 11.63 -17.45
C HIS A 141 -10.83 13.09 -17.90
N GLN A 142 -9.70 13.42 -18.53
CA GLN A 142 -9.46 14.77 -19.05
C GLN A 142 -10.28 15.06 -20.31
N GLU A 143 -10.44 14.10 -21.22
CA GLU A 143 -11.21 14.27 -22.46
C GLU A 143 -12.71 14.53 -22.20
N LYS A 144 -13.28 13.93 -21.14
CA LYS A 144 -14.67 14.17 -20.72
C LYS A 144 -14.90 15.54 -20.06
N ASN A 145 -13.87 16.12 -19.43
CA ASN A 145 -13.97 17.45 -18.82
C ASN A 145 -13.76 18.59 -19.83
N CYS A 146 -13.03 18.34 -20.93
CA CYS A 146 -12.82 19.33 -21.99
C CYS A 146 -14.01 19.46 -22.97
N SER A 147 -14.97 18.53 -22.95
CA SER A 147 -16.12 18.52 -23.89
C SER A 147 -17.32 19.35 -23.41
N VAL A 148 -17.22 20.06 -22.28
CA VAL A 148 -18.29 20.90 -21.70
C VAL A 148 -18.02 22.41 -21.89
N HIS A 149 -17.51 22.85 -23.03
CA HIS A 149 -17.52 24.28 -23.37
C HIS A 149 -17.55 24.48 -24.89
N TYR A 150 -18.71 24.24 -25.50
CA TYR A 150 -19.16 25.06 -26.63
C TYR A 150 -20.68 24.89 -26.80
N ASN A 151 -21.43 25.95 -26.51
CA ASN A 151 -22.71 26.15 -27.17
C ASN A 151 -22.77 27.63 -27.58
N PRO A 152 -22.94 27.93 -28.89
CA PRO A 152 -23.04 29.30 -29.39
C PRO A 152 -24.34 29.99 -28.98
#